data_AF-A0A7Z7YT21-F1
#
_entry.id   AF-A0A7Z7YT21-F1
#
_cell.length_a   1.000
_cell.length_b   1.000
_cell.length_c   1.000
_cell.angle_alpha   90.00
_cell.angle_beta   90.00
_cell.angle_gamma   90.00
#
_symmetry.space_group_name_H-M   'P 1'
#
loop_
_entity.id
_entity.type
_entity.pdbx_description
1 polymer ?
#
loop_
_entity_poly.entity_id
_entity_poly.type
_entity_poly.pdbx_seq_one_letter_code
_entity_poly.pdbx_strand_id
1 'polypeptide(L)'
;EKFIAGETDFSQASRPIKDEEKQKLEDKNIKYKEFKIAQDGVTVAVNKDNDFVKELSKDQLKKIYSGEAKTWKDVDSSWPNKEIKAFSPNSSHGTYDFWEEEVMDKQDIKAQKNGDTNVIVQSVEKNKESIGYFGYNFYKQNKDKLKEVKIKGDDGKSVEPTKKTIQDGSYPLSRPLFLYVKE
;
A
#
# COMPACT_ATOMS: atom_id res chain seq x y z
N GLU A 1 -18.76 5.09 -4.31
CA GLU A 1 -20.06 5.67 -3.92
C GLU A 1 -20.68 6.55 -5.01
N LYS A 2 -20.02 7.61 -5.50
CA LYS A 2 -20.58 8.48 -6.57
C LYS A 2 -21.03 7.75 -7.84
N PHE A 3 -20.27 6.74 -8.27
CA PHE A 3 -20.65 5.88 -9.39
C PHE A 3 -21.97 5.12 -9.13
N ILE A 4 -22.11 4.56 -7.92
CA ILE A 4 -23.34 3.91 -7.45
C ILE A 4 -24.49 4.92 -7.28
N ALA A 5 -24.18 6.19 -6.98
CA ALA A 5 -25.16 7.27 -6.98
C ALA A 5 -25.65 7.65 -8.39
N GLY A 6 -24.95 7.20 -9.44
CA GLY A 6 -25.24 7.57 -10.82
C GLY A 6 -24.74 8.97 -11.20
N GLU A 7 -23.90 9.58 -10.36
CA GLU A 7 -23.40 10.95 -10.51
C GLU A 7 -22.19 11.06 -11.45
N THR A 8 -21.59 9.92 -11.84
CA THR A 8 -20.36 9.88 -12.64
C THR A 8 -20.46 8.83 -13.74
N ASP A 9 -19.94 9.14 -14.93
CA ASP A 9 -19.92 8.21 -16.07
C ASP A 9 -18.80 7.18 -15.98
N PHE A 10 -17.75 7.46 -15.22
CA PHE A 10 -16.64 6.53 -15.01
C PHE A 10 -16.11 6.60 -13.57
N SER A 11 -15.50 5.49 -13.13
CA SER A 11 -14.88 5.39 -11.81
C SER A 11 -13.64 4.49 -11.86
N GLN A 12 -12.65 4.78 -11.02
CA GLN A 12 -11.43 3.98 -10.90
C GLN A 12 -11.41 3.31 -9.53
N ALA A 13 -10.93 2.07 -9.46
CA ALA A 13 -10.75 1.37 -8.19
C ALA A 13 -9.50 0.50 -8.20
N SER A 14 -8.93 0.28 -7.02
CA SER A 14 -7.80 -0.64 -6.80
C SER A 14 -8.21 -2.05 -6.38
N ARG A 15 -9.50 -2.37 -6.51
CA ARG A 15 -10.09 -3.67 -6.25
C ARG A 15 -11.29 -3.91 -7.18
N PRO A 16 -11.71 -5.18 -7.38
CA PRO A 16 -12.98 -5.48 -8.03
C PRO A 16 -14.16 -4.84 -7.27
N ILE A 17 -15.25 -4.58 -7.98
CA ILE A 17 -16.51 -4.14 -7.40
C ILE A 17 -17.08 -5.27 -6.52
N LYS A 18 -17.44 -4.94 -5.27
CA LYS A 18 -18.00 -5.90 -4.30
C LYS A 18 -19.42 -6.28 -4.70
N ASP A 19 -19.87 -7.46 -4.31
CA ASP A 19 -21.20 -7.95 -4.70
C ASP A 19 -22.33 -7.06 -4.16
N GLU A 20 -22.17 -6.48 -2.97
CA GLU A 20 -23.13 -5.51 -2.44
C GLU A 20 -23.14 -4.19 -3.22
N GLU A 21 -22.03 -3.83 -3.86
CA GLU A 21 -21.93 -2.65 -4.73
C GLU A 21 -22.57 -2.92 -6.10
N LYS A 22 -22.44 -4.14 -6.62
CA LYS A 22 -23.14 -4.58 -7.85
C LYS A 22 -24.65 -4.53 -7.66
N GLN A 23 -25.16 -5.08 -6.55
CA GLN A 23 -26.60 -5.07 -6.25
C GLN A 23 -27.16 -3.64 -6.23
N LYS A 24 -26.46 -2.69 -5.60
CA LYS A 24 -26.88 -1.29 -5.56
C LYS A 24 -26.92 -0.61 -6.94
N LEU A 25 -26.08 -1.04 -7.88
CA LEU A 25 -26.12 -0.56 -9.26
C LEU A 25 -27.30 -1.18 -10.02
N GLU A 26 -27.56 -2.47 -9.81
CA GLU A 26 -28.70 -3.18 -10.38
C GLU A 26 -30.04 -2.60 -9.92
N ASP A 27 -30.20 -2.32 -8.62
CA ASP A 27 -31.41 -1.71 -8.04
C ASP A 27 -31.72 -0.34 -8.66
N LYS A 28 -30.69 0.34 -9.17
CA LYS A 28 -30.79 1.64 -9.85
C LYS A 28 -30.79 1.52 -11.38
N ASN A 29 -30.80 0.31 -11.92
CA ASN A 29 -30.71 0.02 -13.35
C ASN A 29 -29.50 0.69 -14.02
N ILE A 30 -28.39 0.82 -13.29
CA ILE A 30 -27.12 1.35 -13.82
C ILE A 30 -26.29 0.17 -14.33
N LYS A 31 -26.19 0.05 -15.65
CA LYS A 31 -25.29 -0.89 -16.31
C LYS A 31 -23.89 -0.30 -16.43
N TYR A 32 -22.88 -1.17 -16.42
CA TYR A 32 -21.49 -0.75 -16.53
C TYR A 32 -20.63 -1.82 -17.19
N LYS A 33 -19.48 -1.39 -17.71
CA LYS A 33 -18.38 -2.25 -18.15
C LYS A 33 -17.21 -2.11 -17.19
N GLU A 34 -16.61 -3.24 -16.84
CA GLU A 34 -15.40 -3.32 -16.02
C GLU A 34 -14.19 -3.60 -16.92
N PHE A 35 -13.12 -2.81 -16.73
CA PHE A 35 -11.85 -3.01 -17.41
C PHE A 35 -10.73 -3.09 -16.39
N LYS A 36 -10.00 -4.21 -16.33
CA LYS A 36 -8.70 -4.25 -15.65
C LYS A 36 -7.67 -3.54 -16.53
N ILE A 37 -7.28 -2.34 -16.14
CA ILE A 37 -6.44 -1.46 -16.96
C ILE A 37 -4.95 -1.54 -16.61
N ALA A 38 -4.63 -1.93 -15.38
CA ALA A 38 -3.25 -2.03 -14.93
C ALA A 38 -3.10 -2.96 -13.72
N GLN A 39 -1.84 -3.25 -13.40
CA GLN A 39 -1.43 -3.86 -12.15
C GLN A 39 -0.41 -2.91 -11.51
N ASP A 40 -0.71 -2.46 -10.30
CA ASP A 40 0.13 -1.57 -9.51
C ASP A 40 0.68 -2.33 -8.29
N GLY A 41 1.70 -1.78 -7.65
CA GLY A 41 2.27 -2.36 -6.43
C GLY A 41 2.45 -1.30 -5.37
N VAL A 42 2.11 -1.63 -4.12
CA VAL A 42 2.43 -0.78 -2.97
C VAL A 42 3.81 -1.15 -2.46
N THR A 43 4.74 -0.21 -2.62
CA THR A 43 6.13 -0.38 -2.19
C THR A 43 6.29 0.09 -0.76
N VAL A 44 6.87 -0.75 0.08
CA VAL A 44 7.39 -0.36 1.39
C VAL A 44 8.83 0.08 1.20
N ALA A 45 9.19 1.22 1.75
CA ALA A 45 10.54 1.77 1.66
C ALA A 45 11.01 2.30 3.01
N VAL A 46 12.30 2.16 3.22
CA VAL A 46 13.07 2.77 4.31
C VAL A 46 14.07 3.76 3.72
N ASN A 47 14.72 4.51 4.59
CA ASN A 47 15.84 5.35 4.21
C ASN A 47 16.95 4.55 3.51
N LYS A 48 17.63 5.13 2.52
CA LYS A 48 18.72 4.44 1.81
C LYS A 48 19.88 4.00 2.70
N ASP A 49 20.13 4.72 3.79
CA ASP A 49 21.18 4.38 4.76
C ASP A 49 20.73 3.34 5.79
N ASN A 50 19.49 2.84 5.73
CA ASN A 50 19.03 1.76 6.60
C ASN A 50 19.64 0.42 6.14
N ASP A 51 20.48 -0.18 6.99
CA ASP A 51 21.28 -1.36 6.68
C ASP A 51 20.70 -2.68 7.23
N PHE A 52 19.74 -2.61 8.16
CA PHE A 52 19.19 -3.78 8.84
C PHE A 52 17.83 -4.25 8.30
N VAL A 53 16.97 -3.35 7.82
CA VAL A 53 15.68 -3.74 7.21
C VAL A 53 15.92 -4.16 5.76
N LYS A 54 15.71 -5.44 5.48
CA LYS A 54 15.84 -6.03 4.13
C LYS A 54 14.53 -6.64 3.63
N GLU A 55 13.77 -7.22 4.55
CA GLU A 55 12.50 -7.86 4.28
C GLU A 55 11.57 -7.70 5.49
N LEU A 56 10.26 -7.72 5.24
CA LEU A 56 9.21 -7.69 6.25
C LEU A 56 8.06 -8.63 5.84
N SER A 57 7.44 -9.31 6.81
CA SER A 57 6.15 -9.95 6.61
C SER A 57 4.99 -8.97 6.80
N LYS A 58 3.78 -9.34 6.35
CA LYS A 58 2.55 -8.58 6.64
C LYS A 58 2.31 -8.43 8.15
N ASP A 59 2.60 -9.46 8.96
CA ASP A 59 2.49 -9.37 10.42
C ASP A 59 3.45 -8.34 11.03
N GLN A 60 4.70 -8.28 10.56
CA GLN A 60 5.65 -7.28 11.03
C GLN A 60 5.24 -5.87 10.61
N LEU A 61 4.75 -5.71 9.39
CA LEU A 61 4.18 -4.44 8.94
C LEU A 61 2.99 -4.04 9.81
N LYS A 62 2.08 -4.97 10.11
CA LYS A 62 0.94 -4.73 10.99
C LYS A 62 1.38 -4.27 12.38
N LYS A 63 2.38 -4.92 12.98
CA LYS A 63 2.96 -4.49 14.28
C LYS A 63 3.52 -3.08 14.26
N ILE A 64 4.21 -2.71 13.17
CA ILE A 64 4.75 -1.36 12.97
C ILE A 64 3.60 -0.35 12.88
N TYR A 65 2.64 -0.61 12.00
CA TYR A 65 1.60 0.34 11.65
C TYR A 65 0.41 0.33 12.63
N SER A 66 0.31 -0.64 13.54
CA SER A 66 -0.62 -0.61 14.69
C SER A 66 -0.05 0.19 15.88
N GLY A 67 1.26 0.48 15.86
CA GLY A 67 1.97 1.10 16.97
C GLY A 67 2.33 0.13 18.11
N GLU A 68 2.13 -1.18 17.93
CA GLU A 68 2.59 -2.22 18.86
C GLU A 68 4.11 -2.19 18.97
N ALA A 69 4.81 -2.13 17.82
CA ALA A 69 6.25 -1.96 17.78
C ALA A 69 6.63 -0.48 17.87
N LYS A 70 7.31 -0.10 18.96
CA LYS A 70 7.83 1.26 19.14
C LYS A 70 9.25 1.40 18.61
N THR A 71 9.99 0.30 18.62
CA THR A 71 11.39 0.22 18.21
C THR A 71 11.59 -0.90 17.20
N TRP A 72 12.63 -0.79 16.37
CA TRP A 72 12.97 -1.83 15.40
C TRP A 72 13.26 -3.19 16.05
N LYS A 73 13.75 -3.19 17.29
CA LYS A 73 13.93 -4.41 18.10
C LYS A 73 12.62 -5.12 18.46
N ASP A 74 11.51 -4.37 18.57
CA ASP A 74 10.18 -4.95 18.84
C ASP A 74 9.63 -5.71 17.61
N VAL A 75 10.11 -5.36 16.41
CA VAL A 75 9.76 -6.03 15.15
C VAL A 75 10.58 -7.30 14.96
N ASP A 76 11.88 -7.22 15.22
CA ASP A 76 12.81 -8.33 15.21
C ASP A 76 13.88 -8.10 16.30
N SER A 77 14.00 -9.04 17.23
CA SER A 77 14.91 -8.91 18.38
C SER A 77 16.39 -8.76 18.02
N SER A 78 16.78 -9.11 16.79
CA SER A 78 18.14 -8.94 16.26
C SER A 78 18.44 -7.53 15.74
N TRP A 79 17.41 -6.69 15.58
CA TRP A 79 17.52 -5.34 15.05
C TRP A 79 17.84 -4.33 16.16
N PRO A 80 18.36 -3.14 15.79
CA PRO A 80 18.75 -2.14 16.77
C PRO A 80 17.56 -1.61 17.58
N ASN A 81 17.83 -1.24 18.84
CA ASN A 81 16.86 -0.57 19.71
C ASN A 81 16.73 0.92 19.33
N LYS A 82 16.14 1.17 18.15
CA LYS A 82 15.91 2.50 17.59
C LYS A 82 14.42 2.71 17.38
N GLU A 83 13.92 3.89 17.73
CA GLU A 83 12.51 4.26 17.55
C GLU A 83 12.09 4.22 16.07
N ILE A 84 10.91 3.70 15.79
CA ILE A 84 10.36 3.63 14.43
C ILE A 84 9.58 4.91 14.12
N LYS A 85 9.89 5.55 13.00
CA LYS A 85 9.08 6.64 12.44
C LYS A 85 8.28 6.15 11.24
N ALA A 86 7.04 5.72 11.47
CA ALA A 86 6.17 5.22 10.42
C ALA A 86 5.38 6.36 9.74
N PHE A 87 5.34 6.33 8.41
CA PHE A 87 4.60 7.27 7.57
C PHE A 87 3.59 6.54 6.68
N SER A 88 2.43 7.16 6.48
CA SER A 88 1.29 6.58 5.76
C SER A 88 0.62 7.64 4.88
N PRO A 89 0.10 7.30 3.70
CA PRO A 89 -0.97 8.07 3.06
C PRO A 89 -2.13 8.27 4.04
N ASN A 90 -2.91 9.34 3.85
CA ASN A 90 -4.15 9.52 4.61
C ASN A 90 -5.33 8.77 3.95
N SER A 91 -6.48 8.74 4.62
CA SER A 91 -7.69 8.03 4.18
C SER A 91 -8.36 8.56 2.91
N SER A 92 -7.80 9.57 2.24
CA SER A 92 -8.28 10.03 0.94
C SER A 92 -7.63 9.29 -0.26
N HIS A 93 -6.67 8.40 0.00
CA HIS A 93 -5.95 7.65 -1.04
C HIS A 93 -6.36 6.18 -1.08
N GLY A 94 -6.59 5.63 -2.28
CA GLY A 94 -6.81 4.18 -2.44
C GLY A 94 -5.61 3.31 -2.01
N THR A 95 -4.41 3.88 -1.86
CA THR A 95 -3.26 3.21 -1.22
C THR A 95 -3.46 3.00 0.27
N TYR A 96 -4.13 3.93 0.97
CA TYR A 96 -4.55 3.75 2.35
C TYR A 96 -5.57 2.62 2.46
N ASP A 97 -6.63 2.66 1.65
CA ASP A 97 -7.69 1.64 1.67
C ASP A 97 -7.13 0.24 1.41
N PHE A 98 -6.24 0.11 0.42
CA PHE A 98 -5.56 -1.14 0.13
C PHE A 98 -4.72 -1.62 1.32
N TRP A 99 -3.95 -0.73 1.97
CA TRP A 99 -3.12 -1.09 3.11
C TRP A 99 -3.94 -1.51 4.33
N GLU A 100 -5.05 -0.80 4.58
CA GLU A 100 -5.98 -1.11 5.65
C GLU A 100 -6.59 -2.52 5.47
N GLU A 101 -6.99 -2.88 4.25
CA GLU A 101 -7.53 -4.21 3.95
C GLU A 101 -6.44 -5.30 3.96
N GLU A 102 -5.30 -5.08 3.29
CA GLU A 102 -4.31 -6.13 3.01
C GLU A 102 -3.27 -6.38 4.10
N VAL A 103 -3.03 -5.40 4.97
CA VAL A 103 -1.97 -5.45 6.00
C VAL A 103 -2.55 -5.29 7.39
N MET A 104 -3.53 -4.40 7.57
CA MET A 104 -4.03 -4.05 8.89
C MET A 104 -5.21 -4.88 9.37
N ASP A 105 -5.83 -5.69 8.52
CA ASP A 105 -7.11 -6.36 8.79
C ASP A 105 -8.16 -5.37 9.31
N LYS A 106 -8.25 -4.19 8.70
CA LYS A 106 -9.14 -3.08 9.08
C LYS A 106 -8.88 -2.46 10.46
N GLN A 107 -7.71 -2.68 11.05
CA GLN A 107 -7.27 -1.94 12.24
C GLN A 107 -6.80 -0.53 11.89
N ASP A 108 -6.92 0.41 12.83
CA ASP A 108 -6.44 1.78 12.63
C ASP A 108 -4.92 1.83 12.44
N ILE A 109 -4.50 2.66 11.49
CA ILE A 109 -3.10 2.89 11.14
C ILE A 109 -2.53 3.99 12.06
N LYS A 110 -1.67 3.61 12.99
CA LYS A 110 -0.90 4.48 13.91
C LYS A 110 0.43 4.92 13.29
N ALA A 111 0.34 5.78 12.28
CA ALA A 111 1.49 6.38 11.60
C ALA A 111 1.27 7.88 11.36
N GLN A 112 2.33 8.61 11.03
CA GLN A 112 2.20 10.00 10.57
C GLN A 112 1.56 10.00 9.18
N LYS A 113 0.30 10.44 9.11
CA LYS A 113 -0.53 10.43 7.89
C LYS A 113 -0.32 11.71 7.08
N ASN A 114 -0.18 11.61 5.75
CA ASN A 114 -0.13 12.77 4.86
C ASN A 114 -0.88 12.52 3.54
N GLY A 115 -1.53 13.54 2.99
CA GLY A 115 -2.22 13.48 1.69
C GLY A 115 -1.29 13.74 0.49
N ASP A 116 -0.10 14.28 0.71
CA ASP A 116 0.91 14.38 -0.32
C ASP A 116 1.92 13.24 -0.17
N THR A 117 1.92 12.32 -1.14
CA THR A 117 2.84 11.18 -1.15
C THR A 117 4.30 11.62 -1.28
N ASN A 118 4.59 12.78 -1.89
CA ASN A 118 5.96 13.32 -1.94
C ASN A 118 6.46 13.71 -0.54
N VAL A 119 5.58 14.20 0.33
CA VAL A 119 5.95 14.51 1.72
C VAL A 119 6.31 13.23 2.48
N ILE A 120 5.61 12.12 2.21
CA ILE A 120 5.96 10.81 2.78
C ILE A 120 7.35 10.36 2.30
N VAL A 121 7.60 10.42 0.99
CA VAL A 121 8.93 10.09 0.40
C VAL A 121 10.04 10.92 1.04
N GLN A 122 9.86 12.24 1.13
CA GLN A 122 10.84 13.14 1.75
C GLN A 122 11.04 12.86 3.24
N SER A 123 9.98 12.45 3.94
CA SER A 123 10.05 12.10 5.35
C SER A 123 10.87 10.83 5.56
N VAL A 124 10.74 9.86 4.65
CA VAL A 124 11.56 8.65 4.67
C VAL A 124 13.02 8.95 4.32
N GLU A 125 13.26 9.78 3.30
CA GLU A 125 14.59 10.24 2.88
C GLU A 125 15.35 10.97 4.01
N LYS A 126 14.66 11.72 4.87
CA LYS A 126 15.29 12.53 5.92
C LYS A 126 15.56 11.79 7.24
N ASN A 127 14.96 10.62 7.45
CA ASN A 127 15.01 9.91 8.74
C ASN A 127 15.50 8.46 8.55
N LYS A 128 16.68 8.09 9.06
CA LYS A 128 17.29 6.76 8.84
C LYS A 128 16.47 5.59 9.42
N GLU A 129 15.69 5.89 10.44
CA GLU A 129 14.89 4.95 11.24
C GLU A 129 13.43 4.92 10.81
N SER A 130 13.11 5.55 9.69
CA SER A 130 11.75 5.65 9.19
C SER A 130 11.39 4.57 8.18
N ILE A 131 10.08 4.39 8.04
CA ILE A 131 9.45 3.51 7.07
C ILE A 131 8.20 4.18 6.51
N GLY A 132 7.97 4.02 5.21
CA GLY A 132 6.78 4.51 4.53
C GLY A 132 6.31 3.54 3.46
N TYR A 133 5.06 3.68 3.05
CA TYR A 133 4.51 2.95 1.92
C TYR A 133 3.80 3.87 0.93
N PHE A 134 3.91 3.55 -0.36
CA PHE A 134 3.31 4.32 -1.45
C PHE A 134 3.29 3.51 -2.75
N GLY A 135 2.58 4.00 -3.76
CA GLY A 135 2.55 3.36 -5.08
C GLY A 135 3.95 3.25 -5.70
N TYR A 136 4.21 2.16 -6.41
CA TYR A 136 5.54 1.79 -6.93
C TYR A 136 6.22 2.88 -7.74
N ASN A 137 5.44 3.71 -8.45
CA ASN A 137 6.00 4.81 -9.23
C ASN A 137 6.76 5.84 -8.37
N PHE A 138 6.29 6.14 -7.15
CA PHE A 138 6.99 7.05 -6.24
C PHE A 138 8.33 6.49 -5.77
N TYR A 139 8.39 5.19 -5.49
CA TYR A 139 9.67 4.52 -5.21
C TYR A 139 10.58 4.56 -6.45
N LYS A 140 10.06 4.20 -7.62
CA LYS A 140 10.83 4.16 -8.88
C LYS A 140 11.48 5.51 -9.20
N GLN A 141 10.80 6.62 -8.93
CA GLN A 141 11.32 7.97 -9.16
C GLN A 141 12.36 8.42 -8.12
N ASN A 142 12.49 7.72 -6.99
CA ASN A 142 13.34 8.09 -5.85
C ASN A 142 14.25 6.94 -5.38
N LYS A 143 14.57 5.97 -6.25
CA LYS A 143 15.40 4.79 -5.92
C LYS A 143 16.83 5.16 -5.49
N ASP A 144 17.28 6.33 -5.88
CA ASP A 144 18.57 6.90 -5.50
C ASP A 144 18.59 7.40 -4.04
N LYS A 145 17.42 7.60 -3.42
CA LYS A 145 17.25 8.18 -2.07
C LYS A 145 16.60 7.22 -1.07
N LEU A 146 15.93 6.19 -1.58
CA LEU A 146 15.18 5.22 -0.81
C LEU A 146 15.71 3.82 -1.05
N LYS A 147 15.43 2.94 -0.09
CA LYS A 147 15.65 1.51 -0.21
C LYS A 147 14.32 0.80 -0.02
N GLU A 148 13.93 -0.01 -0.99
CA GLU A 148 12.76 -0.86 -0.91
C GLU A 148 12.96 -1.98 0.11
N VAL A 149 11.85 -2.41 0.71
CA VAL A 149 11.81 -3.57 1.59
C VAL A 149 11.09 -4.69 0.85
N LYS A 150 11.73 -5.86 0.78
CA LYS A 150 11.09 -7.05 0.20
C LYS A 150 9.95 -7.52 1.09
N ILE A 151 8.86 -7.96 0.50
CA ILE A 151 7.72 -8.44 1.27
C ILE A 151 7.69 -9.96 1.23
N LYS A 152 7.62 -10.58 2.42
CA LYS A 152 7.49 -12.02 2.57
C LYS A 152 6.07 -12.42 2.16
N GLY A 153 5.97 -13.26 1.12
CA GLY A 153 4.71 -13.86 0.70
C GLY A 153 4.30 -15.04 1.58
N ASP A 154 3.10 -15.56 1.34
CA ASP A 154 2.52 -16.67 2.10
C ASP A 154 3.30 -17.98 1.93
N ASP A 155 4.06 -18.10 0.84
CA ASP A 155 5.00 -19.21 0.59
C ASP A 155 6.32 -19.07 1.38
N GLY A 156 6.43 -18.02 2.19
CA GLY A 156 7.60 -17.70 3.01
C GLY A 156 8.75 -17.06 2.25
N LYS A 157 8.61 -16.78 0.94
CA LYS A 157 9.67 -16.13 0.15
C LYS A 157 9.48 -14.63 0.13
N SER A 158 10.59 -13.92 0.27
CA SER A 158 10.62 -12.46 0.17
C SER A 158 10.76 -12.01 -1.28
N VAL A 159 9.81 -11.20 -1.73
CA VAL A 159 9.72 -10.74 -3.12
C VAL A 159 9.99 -9.23 -3.17
N GLU A 160 10.84 -8.81 -4.10
CA GLU A 160 11.14 -7.41 -4.35
C GLU A 160 10.03 -6.75 -5.20
N PRO A 161 9.67 -5.48 -4.92
CA PRO A 161 8.78 -4.72 -5.79
C PRO A 161 9.49 -4.34 -7.10
N THR A 162 9.24 -5.09 -8.15
CA THR A 162 9.75 -4.80 -9.50
C THR A 162 8.58 -4.69 -10.47
N LYS A 163 8.79 -4.08 -11.64
CA LYS A 163 7.76 -4.06 -12.69
C LYS A 163 7.27 -5.48 -13.03
N LYS A 164 8.17 -6.47 -13.08
CA LYS A 164 7.84 -7.85 -13.42
C LYS A 164 6.99 -8.49 -12.32
N THR A 165 7.50 -8.52 -11.09
CA THR A 165 6.84 -9.15 -9.93
C THR A 165 5.52 -8.48 -9.57
N ILE A 166 5.37 -7.19 -9.87
CA ILE A 166 4.08 -6.49 -9.74
C ILE A 166 3.12 -6.95 -10.84
N GLN A 167 3.55 -6.93 -12.10
CA GLN A 167 2.70 -7.24 -13.25
C GLN A 167 2.19 -8.69 -13.28
N ASP A 168 3.04 -9.65 -12.88
CA ASP A 168 2.65 -11.06 -12.79
C ASP A 168 1.93 -11.40 -11.47
N GLY A 169 1.83 -10.44 -10.55
CA GLY A 169 1.15 -10.59 -9.26
C GLY A 169 1.94 -11.36 -8.21
N SER A 170 3.19 -11.72 -8.47
CA SER A 170 4.01 -12.47 -7.50
C SER A 170 4.47 -11.63 -6.31
N TYR A 171 4.48 -10.30 -6.42
CA TYR A 171 4.80 -9.42 -5.30
C TYR A 171 3.58 -9.29 -4.36
N PRO A 172 3.71 -9.58 -3.05
CA PRO A 172 2.56 -9.71 -2.14
C PRO A 172 1.67 -8.49 -1.99
N LEU A 173 2.19 -7.28 -2.27
CA LEU A 173 1.43 -6.03 -2.19
C LEU A 173 1.09 -5.49 -3.60
N SER A 174 0.89 -6.40 -4.55
CA SER A 174 0.38 -6.07 -5.88
C SER A 174 -1.14 -5.93 -5.84
N ARG A 175 -1.68 -4.99 -6.63
CA ARG A 175 -3.11 -4.75 -6.73
C ARG A 175 -3.56 -4.50 -8.17
N PRO A 176 -4.70 -5.05 -8.58
CA PRO A 176 -5.30 -4.71 -9.86
C PRO A 176 -5.85 -3.28 -9.82
N LEU A 177 -5.74 -2.56 -10.93
CA LEU A 177 -6.43 -1.29 -11.14
C LEU A 177 -7.52 -1.47 -12.19
N PHE A 178 -8.73 -1.03 -11.84
CA PHE A 178 -9.93 -1.14 -12.64
C PHE A 178 -10.44 0.24 -13.07
N LEU A 179 -11.04 0.27 -14.25
CA LEU A 179 -11.90 1.34 -14.72
C LEU A 179 -13.30 0.77 -14.93
N TYR A 180 -14.28 1.40 -14.31
CA TYR A 180 -15.70 1.14 -14.52
C TYR A 180 -16.28 2.26 -15.37
N VAL A 181 -17.01 1.90 -16.42
CA VAL A 181 -17.65 2.87 -17.33
C VAL A 181 -19.13 2.55 -17.38
N LYS A 182 -19.96 3.54 -17.08
CA LYS A 182 -21.41 3.44 -17.18
C LYS A 182 -21.81 3.26 -18.66
N GLU A 183 -22.78 2.39 -18.92
CA GLU A 183 -23.36 2.23 -20.26
C GLU A 183 -24.37 3.31 -20.60
#